data_AF-A0AA36MV89-F1
#
_entry.id   AF-A0AA36MV89-F1
#
_cell.length_a   1.000
_cell.length_b   1.000
_cell.length_c   1.000
_cell.angle_alpha   90.00
_cell.angle_beta   90.00
_cell.angle_gamma   90.00
#
_symmetry.space_group_name_H-M   'P 1'
#
loop_
_entity.id
_entity.type
_entity.pdbx_description
1 polymer ?
#
loop_
_entity_poly.entity_id
_entity_poly.type
_entity_poly.pdbx_seq_one_letter_code
_entity_poly.pdbx_strand_id
1 'polypeptide(L)'
;MVLLRHTAKHGEQTMDVPAGFGAAGGDAVRVEIISAADLSLGSKSLPVPYCSLAVGYAGQPWAAKFSSANRECNTPPALRQRHPRWSARCQLGLPQAYVSPSRVDFSKEEPSEPLPELSVRVMDAGGLRGDRVAGEARVPLSASGCGTFRLLGGGYASLSLRWAVGGRPAALRRPDFERAVGFWSQQDLSSPTGLTHAQLELAAVLATCRSPEEQRELNELILQAPLSALFSDLTDRRDLDEVEAQSIGSQSLMTVLSEHLALHRFTPLASSRLVGALVEKITNFRTSSDETLSQSVAALALADGCEETSFASSSCGRLERTCWSSRSWWTPPGAAGTCGRPSSQWSPSRAGGALCCSTSGRRPWRCRSSRSTSWRTST
;
A
#
# COMPACT_ATOMS: atom_id res chain seq x y z
N MET A 1 -33.06 -1.81 -20.95
CA MET A 1 -33.49 -1.09 -19.73
C MET A 1 -32.70 -1.66 -18.56
N VAL A 2 -31.55 -1.05 -18.22
CA VAL A 2 -30.67 -1.51 -17.13
C VAL A 2 -31.18 -0.85 -15.84
N LEU A 3 -31.82 -1.63 -14.98
CA LEU A 3 -32.19 -1.20 -13.64
C LEU A 3 -30.92 -0.90 -12.85
N LEU A 4 -30.59 0.39 -12.71
CA LEU A 4 -29.67 0.93 -11.71
C LEU A 4 -30.22 0.58 -10.32
N ARG A 5 -30.05 -0.68 -9.91
CA ARG A 5 -30.40 -1.14 -8.56
C ARG A 5 -29.46 -0.44 -7.60
N HIS A 6 -30.03 0.48 -6.82
CA HIS A 6 -29.44 1.02 -5.61
C HIS A 6 -27.94 1.30 -5.78
N THR A 7 -27.63 2.41 -6.47
CA THR A 7 -26.56 3.25 -5.95
C THR A 7 -26.79 3.29 -4.44
N ALA A 8 -25.75 3.00 -3.66
CA ALA A 8 -25.77 3.32 -2.25
C ALA A 8 -26.45 4.68 -2.11
N LYS A 9 -27.24 4.90 -1.06
CA LYS A 9 -27.55 6.26 -0.62
C LYS A 9 -26.22 6.94 -0.27
N HIS A 10 -25.36 7.20 -1.27
CA HIS A 10 -24.46 8.31 -1.36
C HIS A 10 -25.40 9.50 -1.41
N GLY A 11 -25.95 9.82 -0.24
CA GLY A 11 -26.25 11.20 0.00
C GLY A 11 -24.98 11.96 -0.40
N GLU A 12 -25.16 13.11 -1.02
CA GLU A 12 -24.45 14.28 -0.56
C GLU A 12 -24.56 14.34 0.97
N GLN A 13 -23.81 13.48 1.65
CA GLN A 13 -23.11 13.88 2.83
C GLN A 13 -21.87 14.59 2.29
N THR A 14 -22.07 15.76 1.69
CA THR A 14 -21.43 16.92 2.30
C THR A 14 -21.75 16.78 3.77
N MET A 15 -20.84 16.11 4.50
CA MET A 15 -20.72 16.39 5.90
C MET A 15 -20.32 17.86 5.90
N ASP A 16 -21.32 18.74 5.86
CA ASP A 16 -21.27 19.99 6.58
C ASP A 16 -20.97 19.52 8.01
N VAL A 17 -19.68 19.33 8.28
CA VAL A 17 -19.15 19.22 9.62
C VAL A 17 -19.66 20.50 10.25
N PRO A 18 -20.70 20.44 11.10
CA PRO A 18 -21.35 21.66 11.53
C PRO A 18 -20.26 22.54 12.09
N ALA A 19 -20.17 23.77 11.58
CA ALA A 19 -19.13 24.73 11.95
C ALA A 19 -19.11 25.04 13.47
N GLY A 20 -20.04 24.46 14.22
CA GLY A 20 -20.13 24.42 15.68
C GLY A 20 -19.62 23.15 16.39
N PHE A 21 -18.80 22.28 15.78
CA PHE A 21 -17.97 21.33 16.56
C PHE A 21 -16.82 22.08 17.26
N GLY A 22 -17.18 23.03 18.12
CA GLY A 22 -16.28 23.71 19.02
C GLY A 22 -15.81 22.73 20.09
N ALA A 23 -14.49 22.61 20.25
CA ALA A 23 -13.70 22.34 21.47
C ALA A 23 -14.15 21.26 22.51
N ALA A 24 -15.24 20.53 22.31
CA ALA A 24 -15.86 19.67 23.32
C ALA A 24 -15.78 18.20 22.88
N GLY A 25 -14.75 17.53 23.38
CA GLY A 25 -14.55 16.08 23.27
C GLY A 25 -13.21 15.72 22.63
N GLY A 26 -12.23 15.33 23.45
CA GLY A 26 -10.93 14.81 23.00
C GLY A 26 -10.99 13.44 22.29
N ASP A 27 -12.19 12.95 21.98
CA ASP A 27 -12.46 11.56 21.61
C ASP A 27 -12.70 11.39 20.11
N ALA A 28 -12.08 12.21 19.27
CA ALA A 28 -12.25 12.13 17.82
C ALA A 28 -10.92 12.17 17.06
N VAL A 29 -10.89 11.43 15.95
CA VAL A 29 -9.83 11.43 14.94
C VAL A 29 -10.37 12.13 13.70
N ARG A 30 -9.67 13.18 13.25
CA ARG A 30 -9.90 13.79 11.94
C ARG A 30 -8.92 13.17 10.96
N VAL A 31 -9.41 12.72 9.82
CA VAL A 31 -8.60 12.10 8.78
C VAL A 31 -8.84 12.83 7.46
N GLU A 32 -7.79 13.15 6.75
CA GLU A 32 -7.85 13.67 5.38
C GLU A 32 -7.22 12.64 4.45
N ILE A 33 -8.06 11.98 3.65
CA ILE A 33 -7.64 11.05 2.61
C ILE A 33 -7.30 11.86 1.37
N ILE A 34 -6.01 11.95 1.05
CA ILE A 34 -5.53 12.78 -0.05
C ILE A 34 -5.66 11.99 -1.35
N SER A 35 -4.98 10.85 -1.43
CA SER A 35 -4.84 10.12 -2.69
C SER A 35 -4.36 8.70 -2.53
N ALA A 36 -4.57 7.89 -3.56
CA ALA A 36 -3.89 6.62 -3.75
C ALA A 36 -3.17 6.57 -5.10
N ALA A 37 -2.15 5.73 -5.22
CA ALA A 37 -1.40 5.55 -6.46
C ALA A 37 -1.15 4.07 -6.77
N ASP A 38 -1.10 3.75 -8.07
CA ASP A 38 -0.85 2.42 -8.64
C ASP A 38 -1.84 1.34 -8.17
N LEU A 39 -3.12 1.68 -8.00
CA LEU A 39 -4.14 0.69 -7.67
C LEU A 39 -4.25 -0.34 -8.79
N SER A 40 -3.89 -1.60 -8.53
CA SER A 40 -4.02 -2.69 -9.49
C SER A 40 -4.93 -3.76 -8.91
N LEU A 41 -6.05 -4.00 -9.59
CA LEU A 41 -7.05 -4.98 -9.17
C LEU A 41 -7.04 -6.24 -10.04
N GLY A 42 -6.11 -6.33 -11.00
CA GLY A 42 -6.07 -7.43 -11.97
C GLY A 42 -7.27 -7.47 -12.92
N SER A 43 -8.14 -6.46 -12.93
CA SER A 43 -9.22 -6.30 -13.90
C SER A 43 -8.73 -5.52 -15.12
N LYS A 44 -9.21 -5.88 -16.31
CA LYS A 44 -8.99 -5.09 -17.53
C LYS A 44 -9.68 -3.72 -17.50
N SER A 45 -10.76 -3.60 -16.72
CA SER A 45 -11.47 -2.33 -16.51
C SER A 45 -10.76 -1.48 -15.47
N LEU A 46 -10.78 -0.16 -15.69
CA LEU A 46 -10.33 0.81 -14.70
C LEU A 46 -11.17 0.70 -13.41
N PRO A 47 -10.53 0.75 -12.24
CA PRO A 47 -11.20 0.59 -10.96
C PRO A 47 -12.08 1.80 -10.64
N VAL A 48 -13.08 1.62 -9.78
CA VAL A 48 -13.87 2.71 -9.19
C VAL A 48 -13.56 2.78 -7.69
N PRO A 49 -12.38 3.29 -7.30
CA PRO A 49 -11.94 3.16 -5.93
C PRO A 49 -12.61 4.16 -4.98
N TYR A 50 -12.83 3.72 -3.75
CA TYR A 50 -13.17 4.58 -2.61
C TYR A 50 -12.41 4.09 -1.37
N CYS A 51 -12.31 4.93 -0.35
CA CYS A 51 -11.74 4.55 0.93
C CYS A 51 -12.85 4.35 1.96
N SER A 52 -12.78 3.25 2.71
CA SER A 52 -13.55 3.03 3.93
C SER A 52 -12.62 3.15 5.13
N LEU A 53 -13.07 3.85 6.17
CA LEU A 53 -12.28 4.15 7.36
C LEU A 53 -12.98 3.62 8.61
N ALA A 54 -12.19 3.02 9.50
CA ALA A 54 -12.63 2.59 10.81
C ALA A 54 -11.53 2.81 11.85
N VAL A 55 -11.91 3.13 13.08
CA VAL A 55 -10.99 3.21 14.23
C VAL A 55 -11.32 2.09 15.21
N GLY A 56 -10.29 1.37 15.63
CA GLY A 56 -10.39 0.35 16.68
C GLY A 56 -9.05 0.19 17.36
N TYR A 57 -8.82 -0.94 18.00
CA TYR A 57 -7.53 -1.24 18.61
C TYR A 57 -6.64 -2.04 17.66
N ALA A 58 -5.32 -1.91 17.84
CA ALA A 58 -4.34 -2.67 17.07
C ALA A 58 -4.64 -4.19 17.12
N GLY A 59 -4.59 -4.84 15.97
CA GLY A 59 -4.84 -6.28 15.84
C GLY A 59 -6.33 -6.68 15.81
N GLN A 60 -7.27 -5.79 16.10
CA GLN A 60 -8.69 -6.10 15.96
C GLN A 60 -9.07 -6.33 14.49
N PRO A 61 -9.90 -7.35 14.19
CA PRO A 61 -10.40 -7.56 12.85
C PRO A 61 -11.35 -6.42 12.45
N TRP A 62 -11.39 -6.13 11.16
CA TRP A 62 -12.20 -5.05 10.58
C TRP A 62 -13.65 -5.06 11.05
N ALA A 63 -14.31 -6.22 11.05
CA ALA A 63 -15.70 -6.36 11.50
C ALA A 63 -15.93 -5.92 12.96
N ALA A 64 -14.91 -6.04 13.84
CA ALA A 64 -15.01 -5.61 15.24
C ALA A 64 -14.86 -4.10 15.41
N LYS A 65 -14.24 -3.40 14.45
CA LYS A 65 -14.02 -1.94 14.50
C LYS A 65 -15.30 -1.12 14.26
N PHE A 66 -16.40 -1.77 13.86
CA PHE A 66 -17.72 -1.17 13.62
C PHE A 66 -18.73 -1.39 14.75
N SER A 67 -18.29 -1.92 15.88
CA SER A 67 -19.18 -2.04 17.04
C SER A 67 -19.78 -0.66 17.40
N SER A 68 -21.02 -0.69 17.88
CA SER A 68 -22.09 0.32 17.90
C SER A 68 -21.76 1.82 18.12
N ALA A 69 -20.55 2.18 18.54
CA ALA A 69 -20.10 3.56 18.71
C ALA A 69 -19.43 4.16 17.46
N ASN A 70 -18.77 3.34 16.63
CA ASN A 70 -17.97 3.82 15.50
C ASN A 70 -18.67 3.55 14.17
N ARG A 71 -19.25 4.61 13.59
CA ARG A 71 -19.78 4.55 12.21
C ARG A 71 -18.62 4.50 11.23
N GLU A 72 -18.74 3.61 10.26
CA GLU A 72 -17.90 3.58 9.07
C GLU A 72 -17.99 4.93 8.34
N CYS A 73 -16.85 5.47 7.93
CA CYS A 73 -16.80 6.66 7.10
C CYS A 73 -16.22 6.30 5.73
N ASN A 74 -16.92 6.66 4.67
CA ASN A 74 -16.54 6.34 3.30
C ASN A 74 -16.25 7.63 2.52
N THR A 75 -15.18 7.63 1.71
CA THR A 75 -14.94 8.70 0.74
C THR A 75 -15.86 8.52 -0.48
N PRO A 76 -16.09 9.58 -1.26
CA PRO A 76 -16.76 9.45 -2.55
C PRO A 76 -15.99 8.48 -3.48
N PRO A 77 -16.69 7.70 -4.32
CA PRO A 77 -16.05 6.88 -5.34
C PRO A 77 -15.36 7.74 -6.42
N ALA A 78 -14.12 7.42 -6.75
CA ALA A 78 -13.39 8.03 -7.85
C ALA A 78 -13.64 7.21 -9.13
N LEU A 79 -14.31 7.79 -10.11
CA LEU A 79 -14.77 7.05 -11.28
C LEU A 79 -13.61 6.71 -12.22
N ARG A 80 -13.32 5.41 -12.39
CA ARG A 80 -12.38 4.89 -13.40
C ARG A 80 -10.96 5.45 -13.22
N GLN A 81 -10.52 5.66 -11.99
CA GLN A 81 -9.21 6.24 -11.69
C GLN A 81 -8.31 5.24 -11.00
N ARG A 82 -7.16 4.96 -11.63
CA ARG A 82 -6.09 4.17 -11.01
C ARG A 82 -5.29 4.95 -9.94
N HIS A 83 -5.28 6.27 -10.07
CA HIS A 83 -4.56 7.20 -9.20
C HIS A 83 -5.53 8.23 -8.60
N PRO A 84 -6.53 7.78 -7.82
CA PRO A 84 -7.57 8.67 -7.34
C PRO A 84 -7.02 9.74 -6.41
N ARG A 85 -7.55 10.96 -6.56
CA ARG A 85 -7.34 12.09 -5.66
C ARG A 85 -8.68 12.43 -5.03
N TRP A 86 -8.84 12.18 -3.74
CA TRP A 86 -10.10 12.41 -3.04
C TRP A 86 -10.14 13.75 -2.31
N SER A 87 -9.02 14.13 -1.67
CA SER A 87 -8.97 15.26 -0.74
C SER A 87 -10.15 15.26 0.26
N ALA A 88 -10.58 14.06 0.65
CA ALA A 88 -11.78 13.84 1.43
C ALA A 88 -11.46 13.92 2.92
N ARG A 89 -12.31 14.63 3.68
CA ARG A 89 -12.15 14.80 5.12
C ARG A 89 -13.20 13.99 5.85
N CYS A 90 -12.75 13.23 6.83
CA CYS A 90 -13.53 12.29 7.62
C CYS A 90 -13.31 12.56 9.10
N GLN A 91 -14.32 12.35 9.93
CA GLN A 91 -14.21 12.40 11.39
C GLN A 91 -14.74 11.10 11.98
N LEU A 92 -13.94 10.47 12.82
CA LEU A 92 -14.21 9.16 13.43
C LEU A 92 -14.10 9.28 14.95
N GLY A 93 -14.94 8.56 15.68
CA GLY A 93 -14.83 8.45 17.14
C GLY A 93 -13.62 7.60 17.55
N LEU A 94 -12.94 7.99 18.63
CA LEU A 94 -11.98 7.11 19.30
C LEU A 94 -12.75 6.05 20.09
N PRO A 95 -12.25 4.79 20.11
CA PRO A 95 -12.89 3.74 20.90
C PRO A 95 -12.75 4.09 22.40
N GLN A 96 -13.88 4.15 23.11
CA GLN A 96 -13.93 4.53 24.53
C GLN A 96 -13.51 3.40 25.48
N ALA A 97 -13.70 2.14 25.08
CA ALA A 97 -13.35 0.99 25.91
C ALA A 97 -12.90 -0.19 25.04
N TYR A 98 -11.82 -0.85 25.47
CA TYR A 98 -11.38 -2.11 24.87
C TYR A 98 -12.34 -3.23 25.29
N VAL A 99 -13.29 -3.54 24.44
CA VAL A 99 -14.11 -4.74 24.60
C VAL A 99 -13.37 -5.88 23.90
N SER A 100 -12.63 -6.69 24.66
CA SER A 100 -11.98 -7.90 24.15
C SER A 100 -13.07 -8.84 23.59
N PRO A 101 -13.11 -9.12 22.27
CA PRO A 101 -14.23 -9.87 21.71
C PRO A 101 -14.29 -11.31 22.22
N SER A 102 -13.14 -11.96 22.45
CA SER A 102 -13.02 -13.31 23.05
C SER A 102 -11.54 -13.68 23.22
N ARG A 103 -11.01 -13.71 24.46
CA ARG A 103 -9.77 -14.38 24.95
C ARG A 103 -9.45 -13.72 26.30
N VAL A 104 -9.39 -14.41 27.45
CA VAL A 104 -8.51 -15.53 27.86
C VAL A 104 -7.06 -15.25 27.48
N ASP A 105 -6.46 -14.29 28.17
CA ASP A 105 -5.04 -13.96 28.10
C ASP A 105 -4.21 -15.11 28.68
N PHE A 106 -3.56 -15.89 27.82
CA PHE A 106 -2.59 -16.91 28.24
C PHE A 106 -1.15 -16.37 28.28
N SER A 107 -0.94 -15.06 28.07
CA SER A 107 0.38 -14.44 28.15
C SER A 107 0.62 -13.81 29.51
N LYS A 108 1.68 -14.25 30.18
CA LYS A 108 2.14 -13.81 31.51
C LYS A 108 2.95 -12.51 31.49
N GLU A 109 2.97 -11.80 30.37
CA GLU A 109 3.66 -10.53 30.19
C GLU A 109 2.70 -9.37 30.49
N GLU A 110 3.21 -8.32 31.15
CA GLU A 110 2.40 -7.16 31.55
C GLU A 110 1.63 -6.60 30.34
N PRO A 111 0.30 -6.41 30.46
CA PRO A 111 -0.51 -5.94 29.36
C PRO A 111 -0.19 -4.47 29.07
N SER A 112 0.59 -4.21 28.02
CA SER A 112 0.66 -2.88 27.43
C SER A 112 -0.75 -2.47 27.00
N GLU A 113 -1.21 -1.29 27.39
CA GLU A 113 -2.53 -0.79 26.98
C GLU A 113 -2.67 -0.87 25.45
N PRO A 114 -3.78 -1.46 24.94
CA PRO A 114 -3.96 -1.62 23.51
C PRO A 114 -4.03 -0.24 22.86
N LEU A 115 -3.11 0.03 21.93
CA LEU A 115 -3.04 1.32 21.25
C LEU A 115 -4.17 1.42 20.20
N PRO A 116 -4.86 2.58 20.13
CA PRO A 116 -5.83 2.82 19.07
C PRO A 116 -5.14 2.86 17.70
N GLU A 117 -5.84 2.36 16.69
CA GLU A 117 -5.35 2.19 15.32
C GLU A 117 -6.46 2.60 14.33
N LEU A 118 -6.11 3.53 13.44
CA LEU A 118 -6.89 3.86 12.26
C LEU A 118 -6.61 2.81 11.18
N SER A 119 -7.66 2.16 10.69
CA SER A 119 -7.59 1.33 9.49
C SER A 119 -8.30 2.02 8.34
N VAL A 120 -7.62 2.10 7.21
CA VAL A 120 -8.18 2.62 5.96
C VAL A 120 -8.11 1.52 4.92
N ARG A 121 -9.26 1.05 4.45
CA ARG A 121 -9.36 0.12 3.34
C ARG A 121 -9.63 0.88 2.06
N VAL A 122 -8.82 0.64 1.05
CA VAL A 122 -9.15 1.03 -0.32
C VAL A 122 -10.01 -0.09 -0.89
N MET A 123 -11.19 0.27 -1.35
CA MET A 123 -12.21 -0.59 -1.91
C MET A 123 -12.37 -0.26 -3.39
N ASP A 124 -12.83 -1.23 -4.17
CA ASP A 124 -13.28 -1.07 -5.56
C ASP A 124 -14.78 -1.28 -5.62
N ALA A 125 -15.51 -0.24 -6.03
CA ALA A 125 -16.96 -0.28 -6.12
C ALA A 125 -17.37 -1.22 -7.27
N GLY A 126 -17.90 -2.39 -6.91
CA GLY A 126 -18.39 -3.37 -7.86
C GLY A 126 -19.78 -2.97 -8.32
N GLY A 127 -19.96 -2.55 -9.57
CA GLY A 127 -21.29 -2.13 -10.05
C GLY A 127 -22.38 -3.18 -9.82
N LEU A 128 -22.24 -4.37 -10.42
CA LEU A 128 -23.14 -5.53 -10.21
C LEU A 128 -22.54 -6.60 -9.30
N ARG A 129 -21.27 -6.44 -8.91
CA ARG A 129 -20.52 -7.40 -8.08
C ARG A 129 -20.38 -6.82 -6.68
N GLY A 130 -20.16 -7.65 -5.67
CA GLY A 130 -19.80 -7.12 -4.35
C GLY A 130 -18.50 -6.31 -4.43
N ASP A 131 -18.39 -5.28 -3.58
CA ASP A 131 -17.19 -4.47 -3.48
C ASP A 131 -15.97 -5.32 -3.10
N ARG A 132 -14.83 -5.01 -3.72
CA ARG A 132 -13.59 -5.75 -3.50
C ARG A 132 -12.61 -4.90 -2.73
N VAL A 133 -11.93 -5.50 -1.75
CA VAL A 133 -10.82 -4.84 -1.06
C VAL A 133 -9.60 -4.79 -2.00
N ALA A 134 -9.14 -3.59 -2.32
CA ALA A 134 -7.90 -3.34 -3.04
C ALA A 134 -6.69 -3.48 -2.10
N GLY A 135 -6.81 -3.00 -0.87
CA GLY A 135 -5.80 -3.16 0.18
C GLY A 135 -6.11 -2.33 1.43
N GLU A 136 -5.29 -2.48 2.46
CA GLU A 136 -5.52 -1.86 3.78
C GLU A 136 -4.26 -1.13 4.28
N ALA A 137 -4.42 0.10 4.76
CA ALA A 137 -3.41 0.82 5.54
C ALA A 137 -3.81 0.83 7.02
N ARG A 138 -2.82 0.67 7.90
CA ARG A 138 -3.00 0.71 9.36
C ARG A 138 -2.08 1.76 9.95
N VAL A 139 -2.66 2.67 10.73
CA VAL A 139 -1.96 3.83 11.29
C VAL A 139 -2.19 3.85 12.80
N PRO A 140 -1.15 3.59 13.62
CA PRO A 140 -1.24 3.77 15.06
C PRO A 140 -1.57 5.22 15.41
N LEU A 141 -2.54 5.43 16.30
CA LEU A 141 -3.05 6.75 16.68
C LEU A 141 -2.41 7.25 17.98
N SER A 142 -1.10 7.08 18.13
CA SER A 142 -0.35 7.61 19.28
C SER A 142 -0.13 9.13 19.19
N ALA A 143 -0.10 9.67 17.97
CA ALA A 143 0.07 11.09 17.70
C ALA A 143 -0.64 11.50 16.40
N SER A 144 -0.81 12.80 16.20
CA SER A 144 -1.25 13.35 14.91
C SER A 144 -0.11 13.31 13.89
N GLY A 145 -0.43 13.18 12.60
CA GLY A 145 0.62 13.07 11.58
C GLY A 145 0.12 13.10 10.15
N CYS A 146 1.05 12.85 9.23
CA CYS A 146 0.80 12.64 7.82
C CYS A 146 1.83 11.68 7.24
N GLY A 147 1.47 11.02 6.15
CA GLY A 147 2.40 10.16 5.43
C GLY A 147 1.75 9.36 4.32
N THR A 148 2.62 8.67 3.59
CA THR A 148 2.23 7.75 2.53
C THR A 148 2.56 6.31 2.94
N PHE A 149 1.55 5.46 2.86
CA PHE A 149 1.58 4.09 3.34
C PHE A 149 1.41 3.13 2.17
N ARG A 150 2.15 2.02 2.17
CA ARG A 150 1.88 0.92 1.25
C ARG A 150 0.65 0.16 1.72
N LEU A 151 -0.21 -0.22 0.78
CA LEU A 151 -1.42 -0.98 1.07
C LEU A 151 -1.09 -2.47 1.30
N LEU A 152 -1.48 -2.99 2.46
CA LEU A 152 -1.44 -4.40 2.78
C LEU A 152 -2.41 -5.14 1.85
N GLY A 153 -1.91 -6.16 1.13
CA GLY A 153 -2.68 -6.89 0.12
C GLY A 153 -2.85 -6.16 -1.23
N GLY A 154 -2.45 -4.89 -1.33
CA GLY A 154 -2.60 -4.07 -2.55
C GLY A 154 -1.38 -4.05 -3.48
N GLY A 155 -0.48 -5.03 -3.35
CA GLY A 155 0.73 -5.11 -4.17
C GLY A 155 1.68 -3.94 -3.93
N TYR A 156 1.84 -3.06 -4.91
CA TYR A 156 2.71 -1.87 -4.88
C TYR A 156 1.94 -0.55 -4.72
N ALA A 157 0.62 -0.65 -4.52
CA ALA A 157 -0.22 0.51 -4.32
C ALA A 157 0.09 1.22 -3.00
N SER A 158 -0.14 2.52 -3.00
CA SER A 158 0.07 3.38 -1.83
C SER A 158 -1.12 4.30 -1.57
N LEU A 159 -1.23 4.76 -0.33
CA LEU A 159 -2.26 5.66 0.16
C LEU A 159 -1.61 6.79 0.95
N SER A 160 -1.94 8.03 0.62
CA SER A 160 -1.45 9.23 1.29
C SER A 160 -2.58 9.87 2.09
N LEU A 161 -2.33 10.14 3.37
CA LEU A 161 -3.34 10.71 4.25
C LEU A 161 -2.72 11.57 5.37
N ARG A 162 -3.53 12.46 5.94
CA ARG A 162 -3.24 13.19 7.18
C ARG A 162 -4.22 12.77 8.26
N TRP A 163 -3.80 12.82 9.52
CA TRP A 163 -4.67 12.55 10.64
C TRP A 163 -4.34 13.44 11.85
N ALA A 164 -5.37 13.76 12.63
CA ALA A 164 -5.26 14.49 13.88
C ALA A 164 -6.07 13.82 14.98
N VAL A 165 -5.49 13.70 16.16
CA VAL A 165 -6.09 13.04 17.33
C VAL A 165 -6.45 14.08 18.39
N GLY A 166 -7.69 14.06 18.89
CA GLY A 166 -8.12 14.77 20.10
C GLY A 166 -8.18 16.29 19.98
N GLY A 167 -8.82 16.81 18.93
CA GLY A 167 -9.06 18.26 18.73
C GLY A 167 -7.80 19.09 18.44
N ARG A 168 -6.60 18.53 18.67
CA ARG A 168 -5.33 19.16 18.28
C ARG A 168 -5.33 19.35 16.77
N PRO A 169 -4.85 20.50 16.26
CA PRO A 169 -4.57 20.62 14.84
C PRO A 169 -3.57 19.52 14.47
N ALA A 170 -3.61 19.03 13.22
CA ALA A 170 -2.56 18.17 12.68
C ALA A 170 -1.25 18.97 12.67
N ALA A 171 -0.58 19.07 13.81
CA ALA A 171 0.49 20.03 14.06
C ALA A 171 1.83 19.61 13.44
N LEU A 172 1.84 18.68 12.49
CA LEU A 172 3.06 18.22 11.83
C LEU A 172 2.80 18.16 10.32
N ARG A 173 2.72 19.35 9.70
CA ARG A 173 2.96 19.48 8.26
C ARG A 173 4.41 19.06 8.01
N ARG A 174 4.60 17.83 7.56
CA ARG A 174 5.89 17.34 7.10
C ARG A 174 6.21 18.08 5.79
N PRO A 175 7.22 18.98 5.74
CA PRO A 175 7.43 19.84 4.57
C PRO A 175 7.71 19.06 3.28
N ASP A 176 8.37 17.91 3.40
CA ASP A 176 8.61 16.92 2.36
C ASP A 176 7.30 16.34 1.81
N PHE A 177 6.39 15.92 2.70
CA PHE A 177 5.09 15.39 2.31
C PHE A 177 4.23 16.45 1.61
N GLU A 178 4.17 17.67 2.17
CA GLU A 178 3.40 18.78 1.60
C GLU A 178 3.92 19.20 0.23
N ARG A 179 5.24 19.25 0.04
CA ARG A 179 5.86 19.54 -1.26
C ARG A 179 5.50 18.47 -2.30
N ALA A 180 5.56 17.19 -1.92
CA ALA A 180 5.16 16.10 -2.81
C ALA A 180 3.66 16.17 -3.20
N VAL A 181 2.77 16.46 -2.25
CA VAL A 181 1.33 16.66 -2.53
C VAL A 181 1.13 17.85 -3.47
N GLY A 182 1.82 18.96 -3.20
CA GLY A 182 1.77 20.18 -4.01
C GLY A 182 2.21 19.91 -5.45
N PHE A 183 3.38 19.29 -5.63
CA PHE A 183 3.93 18.89 -6.92
C PHE A 183 2.90 18.11 -7.74
N TRP A 184 2.37 17.02 -7.18
CA TRP A 184 1.44 16.15 -7.92
C TRP A 184 0.06 16.75 -8.15
N SER A 185 -0.36 17.73 -7.35
CA SER A 185 -1.64 18.42 -7.54
C SER A 185 -1.65 19.37 -8.74
N GLN A 186 -0.47 19.79 -9.21
CA GLN A 186 -0.29 20.71 -10.33
C GLN A 186 -0.14 19.98 -11.67
N GLN A 187 0.11 18.67 -11.65
CA GLN A 187 0.34 17.89 -12.86
C GLN A 187 -0.98 17.45 -13.50
N ASP A 188 -1.13 17.69 -14.80
CA ASP A 188 -2.19 17.07 -15.59
C ASP A 188 -1.75 15.69 -16.08
N LEU A 189 -2.17 14.66 -15.37
CA LEU A 189 -1.84 13.27 -15.72
C LEU A 189 -2.85 12.65 -16.70
N SER A 190 -3.86 13.42 -17.13
CA SER A 190 -4.91 12.96 -18.03
C SER A 190 -4.56 13.19 -19.50
N SER A 191 -3.72 14.18 -19.78
CA SER A 191 -3.22 14.47 -21.12
C SER A 191 -1.82 13.88 -21.35
N PRO A 192 -1.49 13.48 -22.59
CA PRO A 192 -0.15 13.04 -22.93
C PRO A 192 0.91 14.12 -22.70
N THR A 193 0.61 15.36 -23.08
CA THR A 193 1.51 16.51 -22.87
C THR A 193 1.77 16.78 -21.39
N GLY A 194 0.72 16.74 -20.56
CA GLY A 194 0.86 16.91 -19.12
C GLY A 194 1.62 15.75 -18.47
N LEU A 195 1.48 14.53 -18.98
CA LEU A 195 2.27 13.39 -18.55
C LEU A 195 3.77 13.58 -18.89
N THR A 196 4.11 14.02 -20.10
CA THR A 196 5.49 14.32 -20.49
C THR A 196 6.08 15.43 -19.64
N HIS A 197 5.30 16.49 -19.38
CA HIS A 197 5.72 17.57 -18.49
C HIS A 197 6.05 17.03 -17.10
N ALA A 198 5.15 16.22 -16.52
CA ALA A 198 5.35 15.61 -15.21
C ALA A 198 6.59 14.69 -15.17
N GLN A 199 6.86 13.95 -16.24
CA GLN A 199 8.06 13.11 -16.37
C GLN A 199 9.34 13.95 -16.36
N LEU A 200 9.39 15.01 -17.18
CA LEU A 200 10.55 15.90 -17.29
C LEU A 200 10.80 16.68 -16.00
N GLU A 201 9.75 17.20 -15.37
CA GLU A 201 9.86 17.92 -14.11
C GLU A 201 10.33 17.00 -12.98
N LEU A 202 9.78 15.78 -12.90
CA LEU A 202 10.24 14.78 -11.94
C LEU A 202 11.72 14.40 -12.18
N ALA A 203 12.13 14.21 -13.44
CA ALA A 203 13.51 13.92 -13.80
C ALA A 203 14.45 15.07 -13.38
N ALA A 204 14.05 16.32 -13.56
CA ALA A 204 14.81 17.49 -13.12
C ALA A 204 14.96 17.56 -11.59
N VAL A 205 13.87 17.31 -10.84
CA VAL A 205 13.92 17.24 -9.37
C VAL A 205 14.86 16.13 -8.91
N LEU A 206 14.76 14.94 -9.52
CA LEU A 206 15.65 13.83 -9.23
C LEU A 206 17.12 14.20 -9.49
N ALA A 207 17.45 14.81 -10.64
CA ALA A 207 18.81 15.15 -11.01
C ALA A 207 19.47 16.19 -10.09
N THR A 208 18.68 17.05 -9.45
CA THR A 208 19.18 18.12 -8.58
C THR A 208 19.32 17.71 -7.11
N CYS A 209 18.75 16.57 -6.71
CA CYS A 209 18.79 16.06 -5.33
C CYS A 209 20.21 15.68 -4.89
N ARG A 210 20.75 16.39 -3.89
CA ARG A 210 22.10 16.22 -3.32
C ARG A 210 22.11 16.13 -1.80
N SER A 211 21.13 16.71 -1.10
CA SER A 211 21.10 16.74 0.37
C SER A 211 20.24 15.61 0.99
N PRO A 212 20.47 15.21 2.25
CA PRO A 212 19.62 14.25 2.95
C PRO A 212 18.17 14.72 3.14
N GLU A 213 17.94 16.02 3.22
CA GLU A 213 16.59 16.59 3.32
C GLU A 213 15.85 16.48 1.99
N GLU A 214 16.51 16.82 0.88
CA GLU A 214 16.00 16.58 -0.47
C GLU A 214 15.74 15.09 -0.72
N GLN A 215 16.58 14.20 -0.16
CA GLN A 215 16.36 12.77 -0.28
C GLN A 215 15.04 12.34 0.39
N ARG A 216 14.65 12.93 1.52
CA ARG A 216 13.35 12.64 2.16
C ARG A 216 12.19 13.13 1.29
N GLU A 217 12.30 14.33 0.76
CA GLU A 217 11.34 14.88 -0.20
C GLU A 217 11.21 14.00 -1.44
N LEU A 218 12.33 13.54 -1.97
CA LEU A 218 12.36 12.64 -3.11
C LEU A 218 11.65 11.31 -2.83
N ASN A 219 11.87 10.76 -1.63
CA ASN A 219 11.17 9.56 -1.21
C ASN A 219 9.66 9.76 -1.15
N GLU A 220 9.20 10.88 -0.58
CA GLU A 220 7.77 11.21 -0.55
C GLU A 220 7.21 11.46 -1.96
N LEU A 221 7.96 12.12 -2.85
CA LEU A 221 7.58 12.30 -4.26
C LEU A 221 7.35 10.96 -4.96
N ILE A 222 8.29 10.02 -4.85
CA ILE A 222 8.17 8.68 -5.44
C ILE A 222 7.03 7.89 -4.78
N LEU A 223 6.86 8.01 -3.46
CA LEU A 223 5.78 7.35 -2.74
C LEU A 223 4.40 7.89 -3.09
N GLN A 224 4.27 9.08 -3.66
CA GLN A 224 2.99 9.63 -4.14
C GLN A 224 2.85 9.56 -5.66
N ALA A 225 3.93 9.20 -6.36
CA ALA A 225 3.98 9.18 -7.81
C ALA A 225 3.04 8.12 -8.42
N PRO A 226 2.32 8.46 -9.50
CA PRO A 226 1.58 7.51 -10.33
C PRO A 226 2.53 6.80 -11.29
N LEU A 227 3.47 6.00 -10.76
CA LEU A 227 4.59 5.46 -11.52
C LEU A 227 4.16 4.66 -12.74
N SER A 228 3.08 3.89 -12.65
CA SER A 228 2.55 3.15 -13.80
C SER A 228 2.12 4.05 -14.97
N ALA A 229 1.60 5.24 -14.70
CA ALA A 229 1.30 6.24 -15.73
C ALA A 229 2.59 6.90 -16.24
N LEU A 230 3.50 7.28 -15.35
CA LEU A 230 4.78 7.90 -15.75
C LEU A 230 5.65 6.96 -16.59
N PHE A 231 5.45 5.65 -16.48
CA PHE A 231 6.17 4.63 -17.21
C PHE A 231 5.43 4.10 -18.43
N SER A 232 4.17 4.46 -18.64
CA SER A 232 3.45 4.04 -19.85
C SER A 232 4.03 4.76 -21.06
N ASP A 233 4.61 4.02 -21.99
CA ASP A 233 4.95 4.54 -23.29
C ASP A 233 3.65 4.55 -24.10
N LEU A 234 3.19 5.74 -24.50
CA LEU A 234 1.97 5.92 -25.31
C LEU A 234 2.21 5.59 -26.79
N THR A 235 3.17 4.70 -27.08
CA THR A 235 3.61 4.29 -28.42
C THR A 235 2.50 3.68 -29.28
N ASP A 236 1.34 3.36 -28.71
CA ASP A 236 0.14 2.91 -29.43
C ASP A 236 -0.60 4.04 -30.18
N ARG A 237 -0.22 5.31 -29.99
CA ARG A 237 -0.79 6.44 -30.75
C ARG A 237 -0.01 6.67 -32.05
N ARG A 238 -0.74 6.65 -33.17
CA ARG A 238 -0.20 6.75 -34.54
C ARG A 238 0.32 8.15 -34.92
N ASP A 239 0.26 9.11 -34.00
CA ASP A 239 0.73 10.47 -34.24
C ASP A 239 2.22 10.55 -33.93
N LEU A 240 3.04 10.30 -34.97
CA LEU A 240 4.50 10.16 -34.90
C LEU A 240 5.20 11.32 -34.16
N ASP A 241 4.71 12.55 -34.32
CA ASP A 241 5.33 13.74 -33.72
C ASP A 241 5.11 13.83 -32.18
N GLU A 242 3.99 13.30 -31.67
CA GLU A 242 3.74 13.26 -30.21
C GLU A 242 4.50 12.10 -29.54
N VAL A 243 4.76 11.02 -30.29
CA VAL A 243 5.48 9.84 -29.81
C VAL A 243 6.95 10.15 -29.52
N GLU A 244 7.59 10.99 -30.32
CA GLU A 244 9.00 11.34 -30.12
C GLU A 244 9.22 12.13 -28.82
N ALA A 245 8.37 13.14 -28.55
CA ALA A 245 8.45 13.95 -27.33
C ALA A 245 8.22 13.13 -26.05
N GLN A 246 7.29 12.18 -26.07
CA GLN A 246 6.98 11.32 -24.92
C GLN A 246 8.07 10.28 -24.65
N SER A 247 8.67 9.72 -25.71
CA SER A 247 9.81 8.82 -25.60
C SER A 247 10.99 9.50 -24.87
N ILE A 248 11.24 10.78 -25.16
CA ILE A 248 12.30 11.56 -24.49
C ILE A 248 12.02 11.69 -22.99
N GLY A 249 10.78 12.02 -22.60
CA GLY A 249 10.40 12.19 -21.20
C GLY A 249 10.55 10.90 -20.38
N SER A 250 10.03 9.78 -20.89
CA SER A 250 10.08 8.49 -20.18
C SER A 250 11.50 7.93 -20.10
N GLN A 251 12.31 8.03 -21.16
CA GLN A 251 13.71 7.59 -21.17
C GLN A 251 14.60 8.42 -20.25
N SER A 252 14.41 9.75 -20.25
CA SER A 252 15.13 10.64 -19.34
C SER A 252 14.83 10.27 -17.89
N LEU A 253 13.56 10.09 -17.53
CA LEU A 253 13.16 9.69 -16.19
C LEU A 253 13.73 8.33 -15.79
N MET A 254 13.67 7.34 -16.69
CA MET A 254 14.21 6.00 -16.45
C MET A 254 15.71 5.99 -16.18
N THR A 255 16.47 6.78 -16.94
CA THR A 255 17.92 6.93 -16.75
C THR A 255 18.21 7.47 -15.36
N VAL A 256 17.59 8.59 -14.97
CA VAL A 256 17.84 9.22 -13.67
C VAL A 256 17.40 8.33 -12.50
N LEU A 257 16.27 7.63 -12.62
CA LEU A 257 15.80 6.70 -11.60
C LEU A 257 16.75 5.51 -11.42
N SER A 258 17.33 5.01 -12.51
CA SER A 258 18.31 3.92 -12.45
C SER A 258 19.59 4.32 -11.70
N GLU A 259 20.06 5.55 -11.90
CA GLU A 259 21.21 6.11 -11.19
C GLU A 259 20.93 6.20 -9.67
N HIS A 260 19.77 6.73 -9.27
CA HIS A 260 19.43 6.85 -7.85
C HIS A 260 19.19 5.50 -7.16
N LEU A 261 18.66 4.51 -7.89
CA LEU A 261 18.55 3.15 -7.39
C LEU A 261 19.92 2.54 -7.13
N ALA A 262 20.86 2.70 -8.07
CA ALA A 262 22.24 2.21 -7.91
C ALA A 262 22.96 2.89 -6.74
N LEU A 263 22.66 4.16 -6.47
CA LEU A 263 23.20 4.90 -5.34
C LEU A 263 22.47 4.66 -4.00
N HIS A 264 21.48 3.75 -3.96
CA HIS A 264 20.68 3.44 -2.77
C HIS A 264 20.06 4.67 -2.08
N ARG A 265 19.67 5.68 -2.85
CA ARG A 265 19.08 6.92 -2.32
C ARG A 265 17.61 6.77 -1.92
N PHE A 266 16.96 5.70 -2.35
CA PHE A 266 15.57 5.44 -2.01
C PHE A 266 15.45 4.60 -0.73
N THR A 267 14.51 4.99 0.12
CA THR A 267 14.02 4.15 1.21
C THR A 267 13.55 2.80 0.66
N PRO A 268 13.53 1.74 1.48
CA PRO A 268 13.04 0.43 1.04
C PRO A 268 11.62 0.47 0.46
N LEU A 269 10.77 1.37 1.00
CA LEU A 269 9.39 1.53 0.54
C LEU A 269 9.32 2.17 -0.85
N ALA A 270 10.04 3.27 -1.07
CA ALA A 270 10.10 3.95 -2.36
C ALA A 270 10.74 3.04 -3.43
N SER A 271 11.85 2.38 -3.09
CA SER A 271 12.50 1.38 -3.94
C SER A 271 11.53 0.26 -4.34
N SER A 272 10.79 -0.30 -3.37
CA SER A 272 9.83 -1.37 -3.66
C SER A 272 8.71 -0.93 -4.59
N ARG A 273 8.22 0.33 -4.49
CA ARG A 273 7.21 0.85 -5.42
C ARG A 273 7.79 1.02 -6.82
N LEU A 274 8.98 1.60 -6.92
CA LEU A 274 9.67 1.80 -8.18
C LEU A 274 9.89 0.47 -8.92
N VAL A 275 10.47 -0.52 -8.25
CA VAL A 275 10.66 -1.87 -8.80
C VAL A 275 9.33 -2.49 -9.22
N GLY A 276 8.28 -2.34 -8.41
CA GLY A 276 6.96 -2.85 -8.73
C GLY A 276 6.36 -2.27 -10.01
N ALA A 277 6.46 -0.95 -10.18
CA ALA A 277 6.00 -0.27 -11.38
C ALA A 277 6.80 -0.66 -12.63
N LEU A 278 8.12 -0.86 -12.49
CA LEU A 278 8.98 -1.34 -13.58
C LEU A 278 8.63 -2.78 -14.01
N VAL A 279 8.43 -3.67 -13.04
CA VAL A 279 8.00 -5.05 -13.32
C VAL A 279 6.66 -5.06 -14.05
N GLU A 280 5.73 -4.19 -13.63
CA GLU A 280 4.46 -4.04 -14.31
C GLU A 280 4.62 -3.56 -15.75
N LYS A 281 5.45 -2.53 -16.01
CA LYS A 281 5.75 -2.05 -17.36
C LYS A 281 6.28 -3.19 -18.25
N ILE A 282 7.28 -3.93 -17.77
CA ILE A 282 7.89 -5.05 -18.51
C ILE A 282 6.86 -6.14 -18.81
N THR A 283 5.98 -6.44 -17.85
CA THR A 283 4.94 -7.46 -18.01
C THR A 283 3.92 -7.04 -19.06
N ASN A 284 3.46 -5.78 -19.03
CA ASN A 284 2.51 -5.25 -19.99
C ASN A 284 3.08 -5.21 -21.41
N PHE A 285 4.36 -4.85 -21.56
CA PHE A 285 5.05 -4.84 -22.86
C PHE A 285 5.12 -6.23 -23.50
N ARG A 286 5.33 -7.29 -22.70
CA ARG A 286 5.32 -8.67 -23.21
C ARG A 286 3.93 -9.08 -23.70
N THR A 287 2.89 -8.72 -22.94
CA THR A 287 1.52 -9.07 -23.34
C THR A 287 1.05 -8.35 -24.60
N SER A 288 1.45 -7.10 -24.82
CA SER A 288 1.10 -6.37 -26.06
C SER A 288 1.89 -6.88 -27.27
N SER A 289 3.16 -7.24 -27.08
CA SER A 289 3.99 -7.83 -28.15
C SER A 289 3.46 -9.19 -28.60
N ASP A 290 3.03 -10.05 -27.67
CA ASP A 290 2.45 -11.35 -28.01
C ASP A 290 1.09 -11.21 -28.71
N GLU A 291 0.26 -10.24 -28.32
CA GLU A 291 -1.02 -9.97 -29.00
C GLU A 291 -0.82 -9.40 -30.40
N THR A 292 0.13 -8.48 -30.60
CA THR A 292 0.44 -7.92 -31.93
C THR A 292 1.07 -8.97 -32.85
N LEU A 293 1.94 -9.83 -32.33
CA LEU A 293 2.45 -10.98 -33.08
C LEU A 293 1.35 -11.98 -33.40
N SER A 294 0.46 -12.29 -32.45
CA SER A 294 -0.68 -13.19 -32.67
C SER A 294 -1.67 -12.61 -33.70
N GLN A 295 -1.93 -11.30 -33.66
CA GLN A 295 -2.77 -10.60 -34.63
C GLN A 295 -2.11 -10.51 -36.00
N SER A 296 -0.78 -10.31 -36.06
CA SER A 296 -0.03 -10.29 -37.32
C SER A 296 0.02 -11.68 -37.96
N VAL A 297 0.20 -12.73 -37.15
CA VAL A 297 0.15 -14.13 -37.62
C VAL A 297 -1.27 -14.52 -38.04
N ALA A 298 -2.31 -14.09 -37.32
CA ALA A 298 -3.70 -14.29 -37.73
C ALA A 298 -4.07 -13.49 -38.99
N ALA A 299 -3.57 -12.27 -39.15
CA ALA A 299 -3.76 -11.45 -40.34
C ALA A 299 -3.01 -12.00 -41.55
N LEU A 300 -1.80 -12.54 -41.36
CA LEU A 300 -1.05 -13.27 -42.39
C LEU A 300 -1.76 -14.58 -42.78
N ALA A 301 -2.30 -15.32 -41.82
CA ALA A 301 -3.08 -16.54 -42.07
C ALA A 301 -4.42 -16.26 -42.80
N LEU A 302 -4.99 -15.06 -42.66
CA LEU A 302 -6.17 -14.62 -43.42
C LEU A 302 -5.81 -14.06 -44.80
N ALA A 303 -4.60 -13.50 -44.97
CA ALA A 303 -4.10 -13.00 -46.24
C ALA A 303 -3.68 -14.14 -47.21
N ASP A 304 -3.27 -15.29 -46.67
CA ASP A 304 -3.00 -16.51 -47.45
C ASP A 304 -4.28 -17.34 -47.76
N GLY A 305 -5.46 -16.78 -47.48
CA GLY A 305 -6.75 -17.38 -47.83
C GLY A 305 -7.12 -17.21 -49.31
N CYS A 306 -6.30 -17.76 -50.21
CA CYS A 306 -6.68 -18.04 -51.60
C CYS A 306 -5.95 -19.29 -52.10
N GLU A 307 -6.35 -20.45 -51.59
CA GLU A 307 -6.82 -21.59 -52.40
C GLU A 307 -7.30 -22.71 -51.47
N GLU A 308 -8.54 -23.14 -51.69
CA GLU A 308 -9.12 -24.32 -51.04
C GLU A 308 -8.25 -25.54 -51.33
N THR A 309 -7.67 -26.15 -50.29
CA THR A 309 -7.59 -27.61 -50.25
C THR A 309 -7.88 -28.11 -48.84
N SER A 310 -8.97 -28.84 -48.75
CA SER A 310 -9.43 -29.59 -47.59
C SER A 310 -8.37 -30.58 -47.11
N PHE A 311 -7.87 -30.43 -45.88
CA PHE A 311 -7.39 -31.57 -45.10
C PHE A 311 -7.71 -31.40 -43.61
N ALA A 312 -8.49 -32.35 -43.10
CA ALA A 312 -8.76 -32.53 -41.69
C ALA A 312 -7.52 -33.09 -40.98
N SER A 313 -7.18 -32.57 -39.79
CA SER A 313 -7.09 -33.37 -38.55
C SER A 313 -6.36 -32.64 -37.40
N SER A 314 -7.01 -32.71 -36.23
CA SER A 314 -6.49 -32.83 -34.86
C SER A 314 -5.11 -32.27 -34.48
N SER A 315 -5.06 -31.39 -33.47
CA SER A 315 -4.87 -31.80 -32.07
C SER A 315 -4.68 -30.60 -31.13
N CYS A 316 -5.36 -30.67 -29.98
CA CYS A 316 -5.21 -29.76 -28.84
C CYS A 316 -3.85 -29.96 -28.16
N GLY A 317 -3.01 -28.93 -28.16
CA GLY A 317 -1.86 -28.80 -27.27
C GLY A 317 -2.17 -27.87 -26.10
N ARG A 318 -2.46 -28.45 -24.92
CA ARG A 318 -2.66 -27.75 -23.65
C ARG A 318 -1.30 -27.26 -23.13
N LEU A 319 -1.03 -25.94 -23.18
CA LEU A 319 0.13 -25.32 -22.56
C LEU A 319 -0.13 -25.06 -21.07
N GLU A 320 0.60 -25.79 -20.22
CA GLU A 320 0.64 -25.60 -18.77
C GLU A 320 1.31 -24.26 -18.42
N ARG A 321 0.61 -23.40 -17.69
CA ARG A 321 1.18 -22.19 -17.08
C ARG A 321 1.92 -22.59 -15.81
N THR A 322 3.22 -22.44 -15.79
CA THR A 322 4.05 -22.56 -14.58
C THR A 322 3.87 -21.31 -13.71
N CYS A 323 3.36 -21.50 -12.49
CA CYS A 323 3.31 -20.51 -11.44
C CYS A 323 4.73 -20.09 -11.02
N TRP A 324 5.09 -18.82 -11.22
CA TRP A 324 6.23 -18.21 -10.54
C TRP A 324 5.82 -17.86 -9.10
N SER A 325 6.15 -18.76 -8.16
CA SER A 325 6.09 -18.43 -6.74
C SER A 325 7.20 -17.42 -6.42
N SER A 326 6.82 -16.18 -6.16
CA SER A 326 7.72 -15.18 -5.61
C SER A 326 8.06 -15.54 -4.16
N ARG A 327 9.09 -16.36 -3.95
CA ARG A 327 9.70 -16.53 -2.63
C ARG A 327 10.65 -15.36 -2.38
N SER A 328 10.43 -14.73 -1.23
CA SER A 328 11.23 -13.70 -0.60
C SER A 328 12.70 -14.12 -0.45
N TRP A 329 13.62 -13.32 -0.99
CA TRP A 329 15.05 -13.37 -0.64
C TRP A 329 15.43 -12.05 -0.01
N TRP A 330 15.36 -11.93 1.32
CA TRP A 330 16.12 -10.94 2.09
C TRP A 330 16.31 -11.50 3.51
N THR A 331 17.49 -12.08 3.77
CA THR A 331 18.02 -12.30 5.13
C THR A 331 19.13 -11.29 5.37
N PRO A 332 19.18 -10.60 6.52
CA PRO A 332 20.26 -9.68 6.85
C PRO A 332 21.54 -10.45 7.21
N PRO A 333 22.74 -9.86 7.04
CA PRO A 333 23.99 -10.53 7.38
C PRO A 333 24.20 -10.51 8.90
N GLY A 334 24.21 -11.69 9.51
CA GLY A 334 24.56 -11.90 10.90
C GLY A 334 25.75 -12.84 11.01
N ALA A 335 26.86 -12.29 11.50
CA ALA A 335 28.00 -12.88 12.21
C ALA A 335 28.41 -14.33 11.89
N ALA A 336 29.65 -14.46 11.40
CA ALA A 336 30.43 -15.68 11.40
C ALA A 336 30.45 -16.36 12.79
N GLY A 337 30.14 -17.66 12.82
CA GLY A 337 30.16 -18.46 14.04
C GLY A 337 30.05 -19.95 13.73
N THR A 338 31.21 -20.57 13.54
CA THR A 338 31.57 -21.98 13.81
C THR A 338 30.54 -23.09 13.53
N CYS A 339 30.92 -23.89 12.55
CA CYS A 339 30.48 -25.25 12.22
C CYS A 339 30.36 -26.21 13.42
N GLY A 340 29.19 -26.84 13.55
CA GLY A 340 28.95 -28.04 14.34
C GLY A 340 27.94 -28.94 13.61
N ARG A 341 28.34 -30.18 13.30
CA ARG A 341 27.51 -31.23 12.69
C ARG A 341 26.22 -31.48 13.47
N PRO A 342 25.17 -32.01 12.81
CA PRO A 342 24.50 -33.15 13.42
C PRO A 342 24.29 -34.31 12.47
N SER A 343 24.62 -35.49 12.98
CA SER A 343 24.28 -36.79 12.45
C SER A 343 22.92 -37.25 13.00
N SER A 344 22.16 -37.85 12.09
CA SER A 344 21.29 -39.03 12.27
C SER A 344 19.99 -38.94 13.10
N GLN A 345 18.94 -39.35 12.39
CA GLN A 345 17.90 -40.31 12.77
C GLN A 345 16.63 -39.79 13.47
N TRP A 346 15.61 -39.65 12.63
CA TRP A 346 14.22 -39.89 12.97
C TRP A 346 13.90 -41.39 12.95
N SER A 347 13.18 -41.86 13.97
CA SER A 347 12.08 -42.82 13.82
C SER A 347 11.10 -42.72 14.99
N PRO A 348 9.82 -43.06 14.79
CA PRO A 348 8.71 -42.67 15.65
C PRO A 348 8.21 -43.83 16.53
N SER A 349 7.60 -43.52 17.69
CA SER A 349 6.73 -44.48 18.37
C SER A 349 5.75 -43.82 19.35
N ARG A 350 4.63 -44.52 19.45
CA ARG A 350 3.33 -44.19 20.06
C ARG A 350 3.34 -44.08 21.59
N ALA A 351 2.33 -43.35 22.06
CA ALA A 351 1.41 -43.63 23.17
C ALA A 351 1.94 -44.24 24.48
N GLY A 352 1.60 -43.58 25.59
CA GLY A 352 1.59 -44.19 26.93
C GLY A 352 1.48 -43.11 28.01
N GLY A 353 0.41 -43.16 28.79
CA GLY A 353 0.14 -42.20 29.86
C GLY A 353 0.90 -42.46 31.16
N ALA A 354 0.31 -41.91 32.22
CA ALA A 354 0.62 -42.04 33.66
C ALA A 354 1.51 -40.94 34.28
N LEU A 355 0.79 -40.02 34.95
CA LEU A 355 0.88 -39.64 36.36
C LEU A 355 2.12 -40.02 37.21
N CYS A 356 2.48 -39.04 38.04
CA CYS A 356 3.18 -39.09 39.34
C CYS A 356 4.70 -39.30 39.34
N CYS A 357 5.45 -38.25 39.74
CA CYS A 357 5.96 -38.14 41.11
C CYS A 357 6.84 -36.90 41.31
N SER A 358 6.62 -36.26 42.45
CA SER A 358 7.42 -35.21 43.06
C SER A 358 8.87 -35.67 43.29
N THR A 359 9.84 -34.77 43.10
CA THR A 359 11.02 -34.69 43.99
C THR A 359 11.55 -33.26 44.06
N SER A 360 11.95 -32.94 45.28
CA SER A 360 12.46 -31.70 45.82
C SER A 360 13.96 -31.53 45.57
N GLY A 361 14.44 -30.28 45.50
CA GLY A 361 15.87 -30.00 45.45
C GLY A 361 16.24 -28.51 45.49
N ARG A 362 16.46 -27.99 46.71
CA ARG A 362 17.52 -27.08 47.21
C ARG A 362 18.29 -26.21 46.18
N ARG A 363 18.69 -24.96 46.38
CA ARG A 363 18.70 -23.93 47.45
C ARG A 363 19.26 -22.62 46.80
N PRO A 364 19.29 -21.47 47.51
CA PRO A 364 19.31 -20.13 46.92
C PRO A 364 20.71 -19.51 46.80
N TRP A 365 20.84 -18.51 45.93
CA TRP A 365 21.91 -17.51 46.00
C TRP A 365 21.36 -16.19 46.57
N ARG A 366 21.89 -15.80 47.73
CA ARG A 366 21.90 -14.43 48.25
C ARG A 366 23.05 -13.67 47.61
N CYS A 367 22.83 -12.40 47.29
CA CYS A 367 23.76 -11.26 47.42
C CYS A 367 22.96 -9.99 47.11
N ARG A 368 23.25 -8.80 47.63
CA ARG A 368 23.65 -8.31 48.95
C ARG A 368 23.26 -6.82 48.91
N SER A 369 22.76 -6.32 50.02
CA SER A 369 22.34 -4.93 50.26
C SER A 369 23.48 -3.90 50.21
N SER A 370 23.16 -2.68 49.76
CA SER A 370 23.59 -1.38 50.35
C SER A 370 22.59 -0.31 49.87
N ARG A 371 21.66 0.24 50.68
CA ARG A 371 21.75 1.41 51.59
C ARG A 371 22.57 2.56 50.99
N SER A 372 21.97 3.66 50.51
CA SER A 372 21.24 4.79 51.16
C SER A 372 22.16 5.95 51.56
N THR A 373 21.90 7.15 51.02
CA THR A 373 21.97 8.50 51.63
C THR A 373 21.66 9.51 50.51
N SER A 374 20.50 10.16 50.47
CA SER A 374 20.02 11.33 51.23
C SER A 374 20.42 12.70 50.64
N TRP A 375 19.39 13.45 50.24
CA TRP A 375 19.18 14.90 50.39
C TRP A 375 20.27 15.90 49.97
N ARG A 376 19.92 16.78 49.01
CA ARG A 376 20.15 18.23 49.13
C ARG A 376 19.16 19.03 48.29
N THR A 377 18.36 19.83 49.00
CA THR A 377 17.67 21.05 48.56
C THR A 377 18.56 22.26 48.87
N SER A 378 18.15 23.43 48.35
CA SER A 378 18.76 24.78 48.37
C SER A 378 19.86 25.00 47.33
N THR A 379 19.81 26.03 46.48
CA THR A 379 19.12 27.34 46.54
C THR A 379 18.16 27.62 45.41
#